data_AF-B1BPN0-F1
#
_entry.id   AF-B1BPN0-F1
#
_cell.length_a   1.000
_cell.length_b   1.000
_cell.length_c   1.000
_cell.angle_alpha   90.00
_cell.angle_beta   90.00
_cell.angle_gamma   90.00
#
_symmetry.space_group_name_H-M   'P 1'
#
loop_
_entity.id
_entity.type
_entity.pdbx_description
1 polymer ?
#
loop_
_entity_poly.entity_id
_entity_poly.type
_entity_poly.pdbx_seq_one_letter_code
_entity_poly.pdbx_strand_id
1 'polypeptide(L)'
;MYVETTSARLKKILNDRDLRQVDLLNLVKPFCKEFNVKMNKSDISQYVSGAVKPGQEKLFILGKALNVNEAWLMGYDVPMEKEIEISPNFSVDDIEDSELREFMKNYLQLDDETKGFINGLVNKALKK
;
A
#
# COMPACT_ATOMS: atom_id res chain seq x y z
N MET A 1 -4.09 15.22 14.67
CA MET A 1 -3.94 14.72 16.07
C MET A 1 -3.38 13.31 16.03
N TYR A 2 -2.69 12.84 17.07
CA TYR A 2 -2.28 11.44 17.17
C TYR A 2 -3.41 10.63 17.80
N VAL A 3 -3.85 9.55 17.16
CA VAL A 3 -5.05 8.79 17.54
C VAL A 3 -4.72 7.37 18.01
N GLU A 4 -3.66 6.74 17.51
CA GLU A 4 -3.29 5.36 17.87
C GLU A 4 -1.77 5.13 17.76
N THR A 5 -1.23 4.10 18.42
CA THR A 5 0.19 3.73 18.28
C THR A 5 0.48 2.99 16.97
N THR A 6 1.73 3.04 16.50
CA THR A 6 2.18 2.22 15.35
C THR A 6 1.94 0.73 15.55
N SER A 7 2.12 0.23 16.78
CA SER A 7 1.86 -1.18 17.08
C SER A 7 0.37 -1.53 16.97
N ALA A 8 -0.54 -0.64 17.39
CA ALA A 8 -1.97 -0.81 17.22
C ALA A 8 -2.37 -0.82 15.74
N ARG A 9 -1.85 0.13 14.95
CA ARG A 9 -2.07 0.22 13.50
C ARG A 9 -1.53 -1.02 12.75
N LEU A 10 -0.36 -1.51 13.12
CA LEU A 10 0.21 -2.75 12.59
C LEU A 10 -0.68 -3.96 12.94
N LYS A 11 -1.12 -4.11 14.19
CA LYS A 11 -2.03 -5.21 14.56
C LYS A 11 -3.33 -5.14 13.78
N LYS A 12 -3.91 -3.94 13.66
CA LYS A 12 -5.14 -3.70 12.91
C LYS A 12 -5.00 -4.19 11.47
N ILE A 13 -4.01 -3.68 10.74
CA ILE A 13 -3.86 -4.02 9.32
C ILE A 13 -3.49 -5.49 9.07
N LEU A 14 -2.73 -6.10 9.99
CA LEU A 14 -2.43 -7.53 9.91
C LEU A 14 -3.68 -8.37 10.10
N ASN A 15 -4.55 -8.01 11.06
CA ASN A 15 -5.82 -8.71 11.27
C ASN A 15 -6.79 -8.48 10.11
N ASP A 16 -6.94 -7.24 9.64
CA ASP A 16 -7.86 -6.87 8.55
C ASP A 16 -7.53 -7.61 7.23
N ARG A 17 -6.26 -7.99 7.04
CA ARG A 17 -5.77 -8.69 5.85
C ARG A 17 -5.38 -10.15 6.07
N ASP A 18 -5.71 -10.71 7.24
CA ASP A 18 -5.34 -12.08 7.65
C ASP A 18 -3.84 -12.41 7.43
N LEU A 19 -2.97 -11.46 7.79
CA LEU A 19 -1.52 -11.57 7.66
C LEU A 19 -0.87 -11.95 8.99
N ARG A 20 -0.01 -12.97 8.98
CA ARG A 20 0.85 -13.27 10.13
C ARG A 20 2.12 -12.42 10.07
N GLN A 21 2.85 -12.33 11.18
CA GLN A 21 4.14 -11.61 11.23
C GLN A 21 5.17 -12.15 10.22
N VAL A 22 5.14 -13.45 9.91
CA VAL A 22 6.00 -14.05 8.89
C VAL A 22 5.63 -13.58 7.47
N ASP A 23 4.35 -13.35 7.23
CA ASP A 23 3.84 -12.86 5.95
C ASP A 23 4.26 -11.39 5.77
N LEU A 24 4.12 -10.56 6.82
CA LEU A 24 4.67 -9.20 6.83
C LEU A 24 6.19 -9.18 6.57
N LEU A 25 6.95 -10.07 7.21
CA LEU A 25 8.38 -10.19 6.96
C LEU A 25 8.67 -10.50 5.48
N ASN A 26 7.86 -11.35 4.84
CA ASN A 26 8.01 -11.66 3.42
C ASN A 26 7.64 -10.46 2.52
N LEU A 27 6.61 -9.70 2.88
CA LEU A 27 6.20 -8.49 2.15
C LEU A 27 7.28 -7.40 2.17
N VAL A 28 7.98 -7.21 3.29
CA VAL A 28 9.01 -6.16 3.40
C VAL A 28 10.34 -6.53 2.73
N LYS A 29 10.66 -7.83 2.58
CA LYS A 29 11.93 -8.31 2.00
C LYS A 29 12.34 -7.64 0.67
N PRO A 30 11.49 -7.55 -0.37
CA PRO A 30 11.87 -6.91 -1.63
C PRO A 30 12.28 -5.45 -1.43
N PHE A 31 11.50 -4.68 -0.66
CA PHE A 31 11.79 -3.28 -0.36
C PHE A 31 13.02 -3.11 0.54
N CYS A 32 13.22 -3.99 1.51
CA CYS A 32 14.45 -4.04 2.31
C CYS A 32 15.69 -4.20 1.43
N LYS A 33 15.62 -5.04 0.39
CA LYS A 33 16.72 -5.23 -0.57
C LYS A 33 16.90 -4.00 -1.46
N GLU A 34 15.82 -3.42 -1.95
CA GLU A 34 15.83 -2.23 -2.81
C GLU A 34 16.43 -1.01 -2.12
N PHE A 35 16.01 -0.72 -0.88
CA PHE A 35 16.45 0.45 -0.13
C PHE A 35 17.64 0.17 0.80
N ASN A 36 18.24 -1.02 0.73
CA ASN A 36 19.36 -1.46 1.57
C ASN A 36 19.12 -1.30 3.09
N VAL A 37 17.90 -1.62 3.54
CA VAL A 37 17.50 -1.57 4.94
C VAL A 37 17.34 -2.98 5.51
N LYS A 38 17.86 -3.21 6.72
CA LYS A 38 17.75 -4.53 7.38
C LYS A 38 16.52 -4.59 8.29
N MET A 39 15.69 -5.61 8.08
CA MET A 39 14.59 -5.97 8.96
C MET A 39 14.51 -7.48 9.10
N ASN A 40 14.54 -7.98 10.32
CA ASN A 40 14.48 -9.41 10.63
C ASN A 40 13.21 -9.78 11.41
N LYS A 41 13.04 -11.07 11.72
CA LYS A 41 11.88 -11.57 12.47
C LYS A 41 11.72 -10.91 13.85
N SER A 42 12.83 -10.61 14.53
CA SER A 42 12.83 -9.94 15.83
C SER A 42 12.32 -8.50 15.71
N ASP A 43 12.79 -7.76 14.71
CA ASP A 43 12.32 -6.40 14.41
C ASP A 43 10.79 -6.39 14.25
N ILE A 44 10.25 -7.26 13.38
CA ILE A 44 8.81 -7.35 13.13
C ILE A 44 8.03 -7.65 14.43
N SER A 45 8.48 -8.63 15.22
CA SER A 45 7.84 -8.99 16.48
C SER A 45 7.84 -7.82 17.49
N GLN A 46 8.95 -7.08 17.57
CA GLN A 46 9.06 -5.91 18.45
C GLN A 46 8.15 -4.76 18.00
N TYR A 47 7.97 -4.55 16.69
CA TYR A 47 7.08 -3.52 16.17
C TYR A 47 5.62 -3.86 16.39
N VAL A 48 5.23 -5.11 16.14
CA VAL A 48 3.85 -5.57 16.35
C VAL A 48 3.50 -5.61 17.84
N SER A 49 4.42 -6.02 18.72
CA SER A 49 4.18 -5.96 20.17
C SER A 49 4.19 -4.53 20.72
N GLY A 50 4.88 -3.60 20.05
CA GLY A 50 5.09 -2.24 20.53
C GLY A 50 6.28 -2.09 21.49
N ALA A 51 7.10 -3.13 21.63
CA ALA A 51 8.32 -3.08 22.43
C ALA A 51 9.33 -2.06 21.88
N VAL A 52 9.36 -1.87 20.57
CA VAL A 52 10.23 -0.91 19.88
C VAL A 52 9.42 -0.16 18.83
N LYS A 53 9.67 1.14 18.68
CA LYS A 53 9.12 1.93 17.58
C LYS A 53 10.03 1.81 16.35
N PRO A 54 9.50 1.49 15.15
CA PRO A 54 10.30 1.49 13.93
C PRO A 54 10.83 2.90 13.62
N GLY A 55 12.08 2.97 13.15
CA GLY A 55 12.67 4.22 12.64
C GLY A 55 12.10 4.63 11.28
N GLN A 56 12.46 5.80 10.78
CA GLN A 56 11.89 6.39 9.56
C GLN A 56 12.01 5.49 8.33
N GLU A 57 13.20 4.96 8.04
CA GLU A 57 13.43 4.05 6.89
C GLU A 57 12.59 2.77 6.98
N LYS A 58 12.43 2.24 8.20
CA LYS A 58 11.63 1.03 8.45
C LYS A 58 10.13 1.31 8.35
N LEU A 59 9.67 2.47 8.80
CA LEU A 59 8.29 2.94 8.62
C LEU A 59 7.95 3.11 7.13
N PHE A 60 8.86 3.71 6.36
CA PHE A 60 8.70 3.85 4.91
C PHE A 60 8.55 2.49 4.23
N ILE A 61 9.41 1.53 4.55
CA ILE A 61 9.32 0.16 4.01
C ILE A 61 8.02 -0.53 4.42
N LEU A 62 7.60 -0.41 5.68
CA LEU A 62 6.33 -0.97 6.15
C LEU A 62 5.14 -0.33 5.41
N GLY A 63 5.15 0.99 5.21
CA GLY A 63 4.13 1.71 4.46
C GLY A 63 4.05 1.28 3.00
N LYS A 64 5.20 1.13 2.33
CA LYS A 64 5.28 0.59 0.96
C LYS A 64 4.79 -0.85 0.88
N ALA A 65 5.28 -1.73 1.74
CA ALA A 65 4.94 -3.16 1.73
C ALA A 65 3.46 -3.43 2.04
N LEU A 66 2.85 -2.62 2.91
CA LEU A 66 1.44 -2.71 3.25
C LEU A 66 0.56 -1.79 2.38
N ASN A 67 1.13 -1.03 1.46
CA ASN A 67 0.41 -0.02 0.68
C ASN A 67 -0.50 0.87 1.56
N VAL A 68 0.07 1.43 2.63
CA VAL A 68 -0.63 2.34 3.56
C VAL A 68 0.15 3.63 3.72
N ASN A 69 -0.55 4.71 4.08
CA ASN A 69 0.05 5.98 4.41
C ASN A 69 0.96 5.84 5.66
N GLU A 70 2.22 6.27 5.53
CA GLU A 70 3.20 6.22 6.60
C GLU A 70 2.75 7.05 7.81
N ALA A 71 2.06 8.17 7.60
CA ALA A 71 1.50 8.98 8.68
C ALA A 71 0.36 8.25 9.40
N TRP A 72 -0.51 7.55 8.69
CA TRP A 72 -1.52 6.70 9.32
C TRP A 72 -0.88 5.61 10.18
N LEU A 73 0.14 4.93 9.63
CA LEU A 73 0.89 3.88 10.32
C LEU A 73 1.66 4.44 11.52
N MET A 74 2.13 5.68 11.41
CA MET A 74 2.74 6.38 12.54
C MET A 74 1.73 6.67 13.63
N GLY A 75 0.43 6.77 13.35
CA GLY A 75 -0.62 7.02 14.33
C GLY A 75 -1.38 8.34 14.15
N TYR A 76 -1.12 9.07 13.07
CA TYR A 76 -1.84 10.30 12.75
C TYR A 76 -3.27 10.00 12.29
N ASP A 77 -4.14 10.98 12.51
CA ASP A 77 -5.52 10.99 12.05
C ASP A 77 -5.59 11.41 10.57
N VAL A 78 -5.22 10.48 9.70
CA VAL A 78 -5.26 10.60 8.23
C VAL A 78 -5.80 9.29 7.63
N PRO A 79 -6.22 9.24 6.36
CA PRO A 79 -6.65 7.99 5.72
C PRO A 79 -5.56 6.91 5.74
N MET A 80 -6.00 5.64 5.86
CA MET A 80 -5.08 4.48 5.87
C MET A 80 -4.45 4.25 4.51
N GLU A 81 -5.28 4.28 3.47
CA GLU A 81 -4.83 4.11 2.09
C GLU A 81 -4.12 5.38 1.63
N LYS A 82 -3.12 5.21 0.77
CA LYS A 82 -2.53 6.35 0.09
C LYS A 82 -3.57 6.87 -0.89
N GLU A 83 -3.93 8.15 -0.78
CA GLU A 83 -4.66 8.79 -1.86
C GLU A 83 -3.81 8.66 -3.12
N ILE A 84 -4.40 8.09 -4.16
CA ILE A 84 -3.79 8.10 -5.48
C ILE A 84 -3.89 9.56 -5.92
N GLU A 85 -2.82 10.32 -5.71
CA GLU A 85 -2.66 11.61 -6.36
C GLU A 85 -2.57 11.34 -7.86
N ILE A 86 -3.72 11.42 -8.54
CA ILE A 86 -3.74 11.50 -10.00
C ILE A 86 -3.05 12.82 -10.30
N SER A 87 -1.76 12.76 -10.65
CA SER A 87 -1.06 13.92 -11.16
C SER A 87 -1.90 14.49 -12.30
N PRO A 88 -2.32 15.77 -12.25
CA PRO A 88 -3.14 16.36 -13.30
C PRO A 88 -2.46 16.31 -14.68
N ASN A 89 -1.16 16.02 -14.73
CA ASN A 89 -0.37 15.86 -15.95
C ASN A 89 -0.02 14.40 -16.29
N PHE A 90 -0.68 13.39 -15.70
CA PHE A 90 -0.43 12.00 -16.07
C PHE A 90 -0.71 11.76 -17.56
N SER A 91 0.32 11.50 -18.36
CA SER A 91 0.17 11.09 -19.74
C SER A 91 0.09 9.58 -19.83
N VAL A 92 -0.85 9.06 -20.62
CA VAL A 92 -0.88 7.61 -20.94
C VAL A 92 0.42 7.17 -21.61
N ASP A 93 1.13 8.07 -22.28
CA ASP A 93 2.43 7.76 -22.89
C ASP A 93 3.57 7.54 -21.87
N ASP A 94 3.41 7.97 -20.62
CA ASP A 94 4.38 7.77 -19.54
C ASP A 94 4.28 6.35 -18.91
N ILE A 95 3.27 5.56 -19.29
CA ILE A 95 3.11 4.19 -18.80
C ILE A 95 4.16 3.28 -19.46
N GLU A 96 5.09 2.76 -18.66
CA GLU A 96 6.14 1.84 -19.11
C GLU A 96 5.60 0.47 -19.56
N ASP A 97 4.55 -0.01 -18.89
CA ASP A 97 3.92 -1.29 -19.21
C ASP A 97 3.11 -1.18 -20.51
N SER A 98 3.53 -1.93 -21.53
CA SER A 98 2.95 -1.83 -22.87
C SER A 98 1.49 -2.29 -22.94
N GLU A 99 1.13 -3.33 -22.18
CA GLU A 99 -0.24 -3.88 -22.18
C GLU A 99 -1.19 -2.91 -21.46
N LEU A 100 -0.78 -2.41 -20.29
CA LEU A 100 -1.52 -1.40 -19.55
C LEU A 100 -1.65 -0.11 -20.35
N ARG A 101 -0.59 0.30 -21.07
CA ARG A 101 -0.64 1.48 -21.92
C ARG A 101 -1.67 1.34 -23.02
N GLU A 102 -1.67 0.21 -23.72
CA GLU A 102 -2.64 -0.06 -24.79
C GLU A 102 -4.07 -0.12 -24.24
N PHE A 103 -4.27 -0.80 -23.10
CA PHE A 103 -5.53 -0.82 -22.40
C PHE A 103 -6.03 0.60 -22.07
N MET A 104 -5.17 1.45 -21.50
CA MET A 104 -5.53 2.81 -21.12
C MET A 104 -5.84 3.70 -22.33
N LYS A 105 -5.11 3.54 -23.45
CA LYS A 105 -5.41 4.23 -24.71
C LYS A 105 -6.79 3.86 -25.24
N ASN A 106 -7.14 2.57 -25.20
CA ASN A 106 -8.45 2.10 -25.62
C ASN A 106 -9.53 2.58 -24.65
N TYR A 107 -9.30 2.46 -23.35
CA TYR A 107 -10.24 2.87 -22.30
C TYR A 107 -10.62 4.34 -22.40
N LEU A 108 -9.67 5.24 -22.68
CA LEU A 108 -9.96 6.68 -22.85
C LEU A 108 -10.91 6.98 -24.01
N GLN A 109 -10.84 6.19 -25.09
CA GLN A 109 -11.65 6.36 -26.30
C GLN A 109 -13.09 5.84 -26.16
N LEU A 110 -13.38 5.07 -25.10
CA LEU A 110 -14.71 4.52 -24.86
C LEU A 110 -15.71 5.60 -24.40
N ASP A 111 -16.98 5.34 -24.64
CA ASP A 111 -18.08 6.12 -24.09
C ASP A 111 -18.24 5.87 -22.57
N ASP A 112 -18.98 6.76 -21.90
CA ASP A 112 -19.16 6.73 -20.45
C ASP A 112 -19.96 5.51 -19.97
N GLU A 113 -20.86 4.96 -20.79
CA GLU A 113 -21.64 3.78 -20.45
C GLU A 113 -20.73 2.54 -20.40
N THR A 114 -19.90 2.35 -21.43
CA THR A 114 -18.93 1.25 -21.48
C THR A 114 -17.89 1.36 -20.38
N LYS A 115 -17.37 2.58 -20.11
CA LYS A 115 -16.48 2.83 -18.97
C LYS A 115 -17.15 2.45 -17.64
N GLY A 116 -18.42 2.82 -17.46
CA GLY A 116 -19.22 2.44 -16.30
C GLY A 116 -19.32 0.92 -16.12
N PHE A 117 -19.57 0.20 -17.20
CA PHE A 117 -19.62 -1.27 -17.19
C PHE A 117 -18.27 -1.90 -16.79
N ILE A 118 -17.16 -1.44 -17.38
CA ILE A 118 -15.81 -1.90 -17.05
C ILE A 118 -15.51 -1.67 -15.56
N ASN A 119 -15.80 -0.48 -15.05
CA ASN A 119 -15.62 -0.16 -13.63
C ASN A 119 -16.48 -1.07 -12.73
N GLY A 120 -17.70 -1.41 -13.17
CA GLY A 120 -18.55 -2.38 -12.48
C GLY A 120 -17.92 -3.76 -12.39
N LEU A 121 -17.33 -4.25 -13.49
CA LEU A 121 -16.62 -5.54 -13.51
C LEU A 121 -15.39 -5.54 -12.61
N VAL A 122 -14.57 -4.48 -12.69
CA VAL A 122 -13.36 -4.32 -11.86
C VAL A 122 -13.74 -4.32 -10.37
N ASN A 123 -14.73 -3.51 -9.98
CA ASN A 123 -15.18 -3.45 -8.59
C ASN A 123 -15.72 -4.79 -8.08
N LYS A 124 -16.41 -5.55 -8.94
CA LYS A 124 -16.90 -6.88 -8.60
C LYS A 124 -15.76 -7.90 -8.43
N ALA A 125 -14.69 -7.78 -9.22
CA ALA A 125 -13.52 -8.65 -9.11
C ALA A 125 -12.67 -8.33 -7.87
N LEU A 126 -12.62 -7.06 -7.45
CA LEU A 126 -11.86 -6.60 -6.29
C LEU A 126 -12.58 -6.84 -4.95
N LYS A 127 -13.92 -6.81 -4.93
CA LYS A 127 -14.73 -7.23 -3.78
C LYS A 127 -14.76 -8.76 -3.71
N LYS A 128 -13.70 -9.36 -3.15
CA LYS A 128 -13.76 -10.74 -2.62
C LYS A 128 -14.57 -10.78 -1.33
#